data_AF-A0A7K0C3N0-F1
#
_entry.id   AF-A0A7K0C3N0-F1
#
_cell.length_a   1.000
_cell.length_b   1.000
_cell.length_c   1.000
_cell.angle_alpha   90.00
_cell.angle_beta   90.00
_cell.angle_gamma   90.00
#
_symmetry.space_group_name_H-M   'P 1'
#
loop_
_entity.id
_entity.type
_entity.pdbx_description
1 polymer ?
#
loop_
_entity_poly.entity_id
_entity_poly.type
_entity_poly.pdbx_seq_one_letter_code
_entity_poly.pdbx_strand_id
1 'polypeptide(L)'
;MGITRLAAAGAVSGAALLGAAAPAVAAPPADEPAGPPKITSGAFPAEPGGNLELRVTGCAGSPHVLPNKLFFKNDPADWNEQGKGVWTAIATTASDLEPDHVYTAKFFCRTGKGLEAFELSVRTPHRTTPPPTPPPTSGPGKPPPGKDPRFKFGFDDVRLSSRRVLPGGNVDINATCPVQPTASSSSFVEQPRMDAVDNSGDRWEGNGRFKKHLPAIVRLTVTCPGYGSVTFSTRPGSDRAEDGGPTIPQGAPDTGDGSTAHGRDPAPALTGGALAALAAVGGGVVLRRRAKGNT
;
A
#
# COMPACT_ATOMS: atom_id res chain seq x y z
N MET A 1 1.03 42.95 65.16
CA MET A 1 0.76 44.33 64.68
C MET A 1 1.26 44.42 63.25
N GLY A 2 0.50 44.67 62.20
CA GLY A 2 -0.94 44.81 62.00
C GLY A 2 -1.23 44.42 60.54
N ILE A 3 -2.41 43.84 60.32
CA ILE A 3 -2.96 43.51 59.00
C ILE A 3 -3.88 44.68 58.64
N THR A 4 -3.76 45.27 57.45
CA THR A 4 -4.87 46.04 56.88
C THR A 4 -4.90 45.93 55.36
N ARG A 5 -6.12 45.68 54.89
CA ARG A 5 -6.55 45.36 53.52
C ARG A 5 -6.77 46.65 52.71
N LEU A 6 -6.70 46.53 51.39
CA LEU A 6 -7.48 47.34 50.46
C LEU A 6 -8.05 46.45 49.36
N ALA A 7 -9.37 46.50 49.24
CA ALA A 7 -10.20 45.85 48.24
C ALA A 7 -10.75 46.94 47.31
N ALA A 8 -10.87 46.64 46.01
CA ALA A 8 -11.84 47.21 45.06
C ALA A 8 -11.60 46.49 43.71
N ALA A 9 -12.48 45.60 43.23
CA ALA A 9 -13.76 45.85 42.58
C ALA A 9 -13.61 46.55 41.21
N GLY A 10 -13.95 45.85 40.11
CA GLY A 10 -14.04 46.49 38.81
C GLY A 10 -14.21 45.56 37.59
N ALA A 11 -15.47 45.27 37.28
CA ALA A 11 -16.05 45.05 35.95
C ALA A 11 -15.56 43.88 35.06
N VAL A 12 -16.44 42.89 35.00
CA VAL A 12 -16.57 41.87 33.96
C VAL A 12 -17.03 42.53 32.66
N SER A 13 -16.41 42.22 31.52
CA SER A 13 -17.00 42.43 30.20
C SER A 13 -16.76 41.18 29.38
N GLY A 14 -17.86 40.49 29.08
CA GLY A 14 -17.88 39.22 28.39
C GLY A 14 -17.54 39.37 26.92
N ALA A 15 -16.74 38.43 26.44
CA ALA A 15 -16.80 37.97 25.07
C ALA A 15 -17.02 36.46 25.15
N ALA A 16 -18.28 36.04 25.02
CA ALA A 16 -18.61 34.66 24.75
C ALA A 16 -18.18 34.35 23.32
N LEU A 17 -16.89 34.05 23.14
CA LEU A 17 -16.44 33.35 21.95
C LEU A 17 -16.87 31.89 22.13
N LEU A 18 -17.95 31.52 21.44
CA LEU A 18 -18.30 30.14 21.13
C LEU A 18 -17.18 29.57 20.25
N GLY A 19 -16.06 29.22 20.89
CA GLY A 19 -15.06 28.35 20.31
C GLY A 19 -15.67 26.96 20.26
N ALA A 20 -15.97 26.47 19.06
CA ALA A 20 -16.23 25.06 18.83
C ALA A 20 -14.98 24.28 19.28
N ALA A 21 -14.98 23.83 20.54
CA ALA A 21 -14.02 22.89 21.04
C ALA A 21 -14.22 21.60 20.24
N ALA A 22 -13.30 21.31 19.33
CA ALA A 22 -13.12 19.94 18.86
C ALA A 22 -13.00 19.04 20.10
N PRO A 23 -13.62 17.85 20.10
CA PRO A 23 -13.52 16.95 21.24
C PRO A 23 -12.03 16.64 21.44
N ALA A 24 -11.45 17.21 22.49
CA ALA A 24 -10.15 16.81 22.98
C ALA A 24 -10.33 15.36 23.45
N VAL A 25 -9.82 14.43 22.65
CA VAL A 25 -9.68 13.03 23.06
C VAL A 25 -8.76 13.06 24.27
N ALA A 26 -9.35 12.93 25.46
CA ALA A 26 -8.61 12.91 26.71
C ALA A 26 -7.52 11.84 26.61
N ALA A 27 -6.26 12.25 26.81
CA ALA A 27 -5.18 11.29 26.97
C ALA A 27 -5.51 10.42 28.19
N PRO A 28 -5.55 9.08 28.05
CA PRO A 28 -5.89 8.21 29.17
C PRO A 28 -4.85 8.34 30.31
N PRO A 29 -5.29 8.19 31.58
CA PRO A 29 -4.44 8.29 32.76
C PRO A 29 -3.26 7.30 32.72
N ALA A 30 -2.13 7.69 33.31
CA ALA A 30 -0.82 7.09 33.07
C ALA A 30 -0.58 5.70 33.69
N ASP A 31 -1.49 5.20 34.52
CA ASP A 31 -1.27 3.98 35.33
C ASP A 31 -2.37 2.91 35.17
N GLU A 32 -3.20 3.01 34.13
CA GLU A 32 -4.16 1.94 33.85
C GLU A 32 -3.42 0.71 33.28
N PRO A 33 -3.62 -0.50 33.85
CA PRO A 33 -3.05 -1.72 33.30
C PRO A 33 -3.42 -1.81 31.82
N ALA A 34 -2.42 -1.99 30.96
CA ALA A 34 -2.64 -2.16 29.53
C ALA A 34 -3.67 -3.28 29.34
N GLY A 35 -4.86 -2.90 28.88
CA GLY A 35 -5.97 -3.82 28.66
C GLY A 35 -5.61 -4.89 27.61
N PRO A 36 -6.52 -5.83 27.32
CA PRO A 36 -6.28 -6.84 26.29
C PRO A 36 -5.89 -6.17 24.96
N PRO A 37 -5.04 -6.81 24.15
CA PRO A 37 -4.56 -6.22 22.92
C PRO A 37 -5.74 -5.95 21.98
N LYS A 38 -5.74 -4.74 21.39
CA LYS A 38 -6.78 -4.27 20.47
C LYS A 38 -6.12 -3.66 19.25
N ILE A 39 -6.73 -3.88 18.09
CA ILE A 39 -6.34 -3.26 16.83
C ILE A 39 -7.49 -2.44 16.27
N THR A 40 -7.14 -1.29 15.73
CA THR A 40 -8.03 -0.39 14.99
C THR A 40 -7.35 0.00 13.69
N SER A 41 -8.11 0.11 12.62
CA SER A 41 -7.64 0.68 11.36
C SER A 41 -8.14 2.11 11.18
N GLY A 42 -7.40 2.90 10.40
CA GLY A 42 -7.92 4.13 9.81
C GLY A 42 -9.00 3.84 8.76
N ALA A 43 -9.35 4.88 8.00
CA ALA A 43 -10.27 4.74 6.88
C ALA A 43 -9.69 3.76 5.84
N PHE A 44 -10.54 2.86 5.35
CA PHE A 44 -10.13 1.96 4.28
C PHE A 44 -9.83 2.79 3.02
N PRO A 45 -8.74 2.49 2.28
CA PRO A 45 -8.42 3.21 1.06
C PRO A 45 -9.57 3.10 0.04
N ALA A 46 -9.80 4.15 -0.73
CA ALA A 46 -10.86 4.13 -1.75
C ALA A 46 -10.69 3.00 -2.77
N GLU A 47 -9.45 2.54 -2.98
CA GLU A 47 -9.10 1.48 -3.93
C GLU A 47 -8.25 0.39 -3.24
N PRO A 48 -8.51 -0.90 -3.53
CA PRO A 48 -7.61 -2.00 -3.16
C PRO A 48 -6.18 -1.74 -3.64
N GLY A 49 -5.19 -2.19 -2.88
CA GLY A 49 -3.78 -1.83 -3.10
C GLY A 49 -3.37 -0.53 -2.42
N GLY A 50 -4.32 0.22 -1.85
CA GLY A 50 -4.03 1.41 -1.05
C GLY A 50 -3.46 1.10 0.33
N ASN A 51 -2.94 2.14 0.97
CA ASN A 51 -2.38 2.08 2.33
C ASN A 51 -3.50 2.14 3.38
N LEU A 52 -3.41 1.26 4.38
CA LEU A 52 -4.26 1.24 5.56
C LEU A 52 -3.40 1.55 6.80
N GLU A 53 -3.75 2.61 7.51
CA GLU A 53 -3.14 2.92 8.80
C GLU A 53 -3.67 1.96 9.87
N LEU A 54 -2.78 1.38 10.65
CA LEU A 54 -3.09 0.46 11.73
C LEU A 54 -2.58 1.03 13.05
N ARG A 55 -3.39 0.86 14.10
CA ARG A 55 -3.03 1.20 15.47
C ARG A 55 -3.37 0.03 16.38
N VAL A 56 -2.38 -0.44 17.12
CA VAL A 56 -2.51 -1.52 18.11
C VAL A 56 -2.22 -0.96 19.49
N THR A 57 -2.98 -1.40 20.49
CA THR A 57 -2.77 -1.08 21.91
C THR A 57 -2.76 -2.35 22.74
N GLY A 58 -2.16 -2.33 23.93
CA GLY A 58 -2.18 -3.47 24.85
C GLY A 58 -1.05 -4.49 24.60
N CYS A 59 -0.12 -4.16 23.70
CA CYS A 59 1.02 -5.00 23.38
C CYS A 59 2.29 -4.48 24.05
N ALA A 60 2.97 -5.34 24.81
CA ALA A 60 4.28 -5.08 25.41
C ALA A 60 5.43 -5.23 24.40
N GLY A 61 5.19 -5.87 23.25
CA GLY A 61 6.15 -5.97 22.15
C GLY A 61 5.49 -5.75 20.79
N SER A 62 6.32 -5.67 19.74
CA SER A 62 5.86 -5.43 18.37
C SER A 62 4.77 -6.44 17.95
N PRO A 63 3.65 -5.96 17.38
CA PRO A 63 2.65 -6.85 16.80
C PRO A 63 3.19 -7.59 15.58
N HIS A 64 2.64 -8.77 15.34
CA HIS A 64 2.93 -9.56 14.16
C HIS A 64 1.63 -10.01 13.51
N VAL A 65 1.58 -9.98 12.19
CA VAL A 65 0.44 -10.42 11.40
C VAL A 65 0.70 -11.84 10.89
N LEU A 66 -0.33 -12.69 10.91
CA LEU A 66 -0.28 -13.98 10.23
C LEU A 66 -0.57 -13.81 8.73
N PRO A 67 -0.11 -14.72 7.87
CA PRO A 67 -0.49 -14.72 6.46
C PRO A 67 -2.01 -14.59 6.30
N ASN A 68 -2.45 -13.65 5.48
CA ASN A 68 -3.86 -13.30 5.32
C ASN A 68 -4.10 -12.76 3.90
N LYS A 69 -5.39 -12.58 3.55
CA LYS A 69 -5.79 -12.02 2.25
C LYS A 69 -5.95 -10.50 2.25
N LEU A 70 -6.05 -9.87 3.42
CA LEU A 70 -6.33 -8.43 3.54
C LEU A 70 -5.13 -7.59 3.09
N PHE A 71 -3.92 -8.01 3.46
CA PHE A 71 -2.70 -7.25 3.20
C PHE A 71 -1.85 -7.87 2.09
N PHE A 72 -1.08 -7.02 1.42
CA PHE A 72 -0.01 -7.44 0.56
C PHE A 72 1.02 -8.26 1.35
N LYS A 73 1.70 -9.19 0.67
CA LYS A 73 2.58 -10.18 1.29
C LYS A 73 3.55 -9.55 2.29
N ASN A 74 3.54 -10.06 3.53
CA ASN A 74 4.36 -9.62 4.66
C ASN A 74 4.07 -8.19 5.19
N ASP A 75 2.99 -7.53 4.76
CA ASP A 75 2.54 -6.26 5.35
C ASP A 75 1.58 -6.48 6.54
N PRO A 76 1.66 -5.64 7.60
CA PRO A 76 2.69 -4.62 7.82
C PRO A 76 4.04 -5.24 8.20
N ALA A 77 5.10 -4.85 7.49
CA ALA A 77 6.46 -5.33 7.75
C ALA A 77 7.11 -4.65 8.97
N ASP A 78 6.78 -3.37 9.19
CA ASP A 78 7.39 -2.52 10.21
C ASP A 78 6.31 -1.92 11.14
N TRP A 79 6.56 -1.95 12.45
CA TRP A 79 5.72 -1.33 13.48
C TRP A 79 6.52 -0.28 14.25
N ASN A 80 5.90 0.86 14.52
CA ASN A 80 6.49 1.95 15.28
C ASN A 80 5.87 2.03 16.67
N GLU A 81 6.70 2.01 17.71
CA GLU A 81 6.26 2.17 19.09
C GLU A 81 6.00 3.66 19.39
N GLN A 82 4.76 3.99 19.77
CA GLN A 82 4.35 5.33 20.20
C GLN A 82 4.42 5.51 21.73
N GLY A 83 4.99 4.53 22.42
CA GLY A 83 5.04 4.44 23.88
C GLY A 83 3.78 3.84 24.51
N LYS A 84 3.90 3.41 25.77
CA LYS A 84 2.80 2.84 26.58
C LYS A 84 2.09 1.64 25.91
N GLY A 85 2.84 0.82 25.17
CA GLY A 85 2.28 -0.34 24.46
C GLY A 85 1.32 0.01 23.32
N VAL A 86 1.45 1.23 22.78
CA VAL A 86 0.78 1.67 21.56
C VAL A 86 1.73 1.51 20.39
N TRP A 87 1.28 0.81 19.35
CA TRP A 87 2.04 0.54 18.14
C TRP A 87 1.26 1.04 16.92
N THR A 88 1.96 1.63 15.96
CA THR A 88 1.36 2.07 14.70
C THR A 88 2.10 1.46 13.51
N ALA A 89 1.38 1.14 12.45
CA ALA A 89 1.96 0.66 11.20
C ALA A 89 1.13 1.15 10.01
N ILE A 90 1.72 1.06 8.83
CA ILE A 90 1.01 1.23 7.56
C ILE A 90 1.14 -0.10 6.83
N ALA A 91 0.00 -0.68 6.47
CA ALA A 91 -0.06 -1.91 5.71
C ALA A 91 -0.68 -1.63 4.33
N THR A 92 -0.12 -2.22 3.28
CA THR A 92 -0.76 -2.16 1.96
C THR A 92 -1.85 -3.20 1.93
N THR A 93 -3.05 -2.80 1.53
CA THR A 93 -4.12 -3.76 1.24
C THR A 93 -3.77 -4.57 -0.01
N ALA A 94 -4.27 -5.81 -0.12
CA ALA A 94 -4.11 -6.57 -1.35
C ALA A 94 -4.84 -5.86 -2.50
N SER A 95 -4.33 -5.95 -3.72
CA SER A 95 -4.91 -5.28 -4.89
C SER A 95 -6.11 -6.02 -5.49
N ASP A 96 -6.27 -7.30 -5.13
CA ASP A 96 -7.29 -8.22 -5.62
C ASP A 96 -8.45 -8.40 -4.63
N LEU A 97 -8.64 -7.44 -3.71
CA LEU A 97 -9.75 -7.49 -2.77
C LEU A 97 -11.10 -7.25 -3.48
N GLU A 98 -12.06 -8.12 -3.18
CA GLU A 98 -13.44 -8.02 -3.63
C GLU A 98 -14.13 -6.85 -2.92
N PRO A 99 -14.93 -6.04 -3.63
CA PRO A 99 -15.73 -4.98 -3.02
C PRO A 99 -16.85 -5.55 -2.12
N ASP A 100 -17.25 -4.78 -1.11
CA ASP A 100 -18.25 -5.15 -0.08
C ASP A 100 -17.97 -6.43 0.73
N HIS A 101 -16.76 -6.97 0.61
CA HIS A 101 -16.34 -8.17 1.31
C HIS A 101 -15.70 -7.82 2.65
N VAL A 102 -15.95 -8.66 3.67
CA VAL A 102 -15.31 -8.51 4.99
C VAL A 102 -14.09 -9.40 5.05
N TYR A 103 -12.92 -8.78 5.20
CA TYR A 103 -11.66 -9.48 5.36
C TYR A 103 -11.21 -9.44 6.82
N THR A 104 -10.77 -10.58 7.32
CA THR A 104 -10.24 -10.72 8.68
C THR A 104 -8.75 -11.05 8.65
N ALA A 105 -7.95 -10.27 9.36
CA ALA A 105 -6.52 -10.51 9.57
C ALA A 105 -6.26 -10.81 11.05
N LYS A 106 -5.50 -11.87 11.31
CA LYS A 106 -5.12 -12.29 12.66
C LYS A 106 -3.74 -11.75 13.00
N PHE A 107 -3.63 -11.20 14.19
CA PHE A 107 -2.41 -10.64 14.75
C PHE A 107 -2.10 -11.33 16.06
N PHE A 108 -0.84 -11.25 16.47
CA PHE A 108 -0.40 -11.65 17.79
C PHE A 108 0.68 -10.69 18.30
N CYS A 109 0.75 -10.54 19.62
CA CYS A 109 1.82 -9.79 20.26
C CYS A 109 2.08 -10.35 21.66
N ARG A 110 3.22 -9.97 22.25
CA ARG A 110 3.50 -10.25 23.66
C ARG A 110 2.77 -9.23 24.53
N THR A 111 2.09 -9.70 25.55
CA THR A 111 1.46 -8.93 26.63
C THR A 111 2.17 -9.23 27.95
N GLY A 112 1.78 -8.57 29.04
CA GLY A 112 2.27 -8.92 30.39
C GLY A 112 1.88 -10.33 30.84
N LYS A 113 0.94 -11.00 30.16
CA LYS A 113 0.44 -12.34 30.50
C LYS A 113 0.96 -13.45 29.58
N GLY A 114 1.61 -13.11 28.48
CA GLY A 114 2.12 -14.08 27.51
C GLY A 114 1.89 -13.63 26.07
N LEU A 115 1.86 -14.59 25.14
CA LEU A 115 1.51 -14.32 23.75
C LEU A 115 -0.02 -14.32 23.61
N GLU A 116 -0.59 -13.24 23.09
CA GLU A 116 -2.03 -13.14 22.85
C GLU A 116 -2.30 -12.82 21.38
N ALA A 117 -3.39 -13.39 20.86
CA ALA A 117 -3.86 -13.17 19.50
C ALA A 117 -5.10 -12.26 19.50
N PHE A 118 -5.25 -11.47 18.44
CA PHE A 118 -6.36 -10.54 18.23
C PHE A 118 -6.61 -10.36 16.73
N GLU A 119 -7.77 -9.82 16.36
CA GLU A 119 -8.21 -9.79 14.96
C GLU A 119 -8.63 -8.38 14.53
N LEU A 120 -8.31 -8.05 13.28
CA LEU A 120 -8.85 -6.90 12.57
C LEU A 120 -9.83 -7.42 11.53
N SER A 121 -11.06 -6.91 11.54
CA SER A 121 -12.04 -7.15 10.48
C SER A 121 -12.33 -5.84 9.77
N VAL A 122 -12.14 -5.80 8.46
CA VAL A 122 -12.42 -4.61 7.64
C VAL A 122 -13.30 -4.97 6.48
N ARG A 123 -14.31 -4.14 6.22
CA ARG A 123 -15.16 -4.25 5.03
C ARG A 123 -14.56 -3.38 3.94
N THR A 124 -14.34 -3.95 2.76
CA THR A 124 -13.94 -3.18 1.58
C THR A 124 -15.08 -2.26 1.15
N PRO A 125 -14.77 -1.05 0.65
CA PRO A 125 -15.77 -0.12 0.18
C PRO A 125 -16.53 -0.74 -0.99
N HIS A 126 -17.79 -0.34 -1.11
CA HIS A 126 -18.55 -0.59 -2.31
C HIS A 126 -17.78 -0.03 -3.50
N ARG A 127 -17.61 -0.83 -4.55
CA ARG A 127 -17.10 -0.31 -5.82
C ARG A 127 -18.20 0.57 -6.40
N THR A 128 -18.18 1.86 -6.10
CA THR A 128 -18.95 2.82 -6.88
C THR A 128 -18.41 2.73 -8.29
N THR A 129 -19.17 2.08 -9.17
CA THR A 129 -18.99 2.23 -10.61
C THR A 129 -18.88 3.73 -10.85
N PRO A 130 -17.78 4.25 -11.41
CA PRO A 130 -17.75 5.65 -11.78
C PRO A 130 -19.02 5.93 -12.61
N PRO A 131 -19.71 7.06 -12.38
CA PRO A 131 -20.89 7.40 -13.15
C PRO A 131 -20.54 7.19 -14.63
N PRO A 132 -21.42 6.55 -15.42
CA PRO A 132 -21.13 6.32 -16.83
C PRO A 132 -20.70 7.64 -17.41
N THR A 133 -19.46 7.68 -17.90
CA THR A 133 -18.96 8.85 -18.63
C THR A 133 -20.04 9.19 -19.65
N PRO A 134 -20.57 10.42 -19.66
CA PRO A 134 -21.62 10.78 -20.60
C PRO A 134 -21.19 10.34 -21.99
N PRO A 135 -22.10 9.72 -22.78
CA PRO A 135 -21.77 9.26 -24.11
C PRO A 135 -21.09 10.41 -24.87
N PRO A 136 -19.99 10.14 -25.58
CA PRO A 136 -19.20 11.20 -26.20
C PRO A 136 -20.14 12.02 -27.08
N THR A 137 -20.31 13.29 -26.74
CA THR A 137 -21.00 14.25 -27.60
C THR A 137 -20.28 14.21 -28.93
N SER A 138 -20.93 13.67 -29.95
CA SER A 138 -20.45 13.54 -31.32
C SER A 138 -20.38 14.92 -31.97
N GLY A 139 -19.47 15.76 -31.48
CA GLY A 139 -18.76 16.73 -32.30
C GLY A 139 -17.61 16.03 -33.02
N PRO A 140 -17.01 16.63 -34.05
CA PRO A 140 -15.80 16.11 -34.70
C PRO A 140 -14.61 16.26 -33.73
N GLY A 141 -14.61 15.42 -32.69
CA GLY A 141 -13.60 15.34 -31.65
C GLY A 141 -12.63 14.21 -31.95
N LYS A 142 -11.35 14.57 -31.96
CA LYS A 142 -10.15 13.73 -32.09
C LYS A 142 -10.33 12.32 -31.44
N PRO A 143 -9.89 11.23 -32.08
CA PRO A 143 -9.93 9.89 -31.49
C PRO A 143 -9.19 9.84 -30.13
N PRO A 144 -9.59 8.95 -29.19
CA PRO A 144 -8.90 8.80 -27.91
C PRO A 144 -7.41 8.48 -28.17
N PRO A 145 -6.47 9.26 -27.60
CA PRO A 145 -5.06 9.07 -27.87
C PRO A 145 -4.55 7.79 -27.21
N GLY A 146 -3.73 7.03 -27.93
CA GLY A 146 -2.75 6.11 -27.34
C GLY A 146 -3.24 4.71 -26.99
N LYS A 147 -3.39 3.85 -27.99
CA LYS A 147 -2.97 2.44 -27.86
C LYS A 147 -1.83 2.22 -28.84
N ASP A 148 -0.64 2.75 -28.56
CA ASP A 148 0.56 2.17 -29.18
C ASP A 148 0.84 0.87 -28.40
N PRO A 149 0.57 -0.32 -28.97
CA PRO A 149 0.77 -1.58 -28.28
C PRO A 149 2.23 -1.86 -27.93
N ARG A 150 3.17 -1.03 -28.40
CA ARG A 150 4.60 -1.17 -28.15
C ARG A 150 5.07 -0.38 -26.93
N PHE A 151 4.33 0.63 -26.48
CA PHE A 151 4.69 1.40 -25.29
C PHE A 151 4.32 0.63 -24.03
N LYS A 152 5.30 0.39 -23.16
CA LYS A 152 5.12 -0.27 -21.87
C LYS A 152 5.64 0.68 -20.80
N PHE A 153 4.73 1.17 -19.95
CA PHE A 153 5.11 2.06 -18.87
C PHE A 153 5.84 1.29 -17.77
N GLY A 154 7.06 1.70 -17.45
CA GLY A 154 7.94 1.06 -16.48
C GLY A 154 8.77 2.05 -15.67
N PHE A 155 9.68 1.52 -14.85
CA PHE A 155 10.53 2.35 -13.98
C PHE A 155 11.48 3.24 -14.78
N ASP A 156 11.89 2.80 -15.97
CA ASP A 156 12.77 3.55 -16.87
C ASP A 156 12.07 4.78 -17.45
N ASP A 157 10.73 4.80 -17.45
CA ASP A 157 9.92 5.93 -17.89
C ASP A 157 9.71 6.97 -16.79
N VAL A 158 10.14 6.71 -15.55
CA VAL A 158 9.95 7.64 -14.42
C VAL A 158 11.26 7.95 -13.74
N ARG A 159 11.65 9.22 -13.77
CA ARG A 159 12.86 9.75 -13.16
C ARG A 159 12.53 10.72 -12.04
N LEU A 160 13.03 10.41 -10.84
CA LEU A 160 12.90 11.28 -9.66
C LEU A 160 14.18 12.11 -9.49
N SER A 161 14.07 13.40 -9.17
CA SER A 161 15.26 14.23 -8.88
C SER A 161 16.02 13.76 -7.64
N SER A 162 15.29 13.17 -6.69
CA SER A 162 15.85 12.48 -5.53
C SER A 162 15.04 11.24 -5.19
N ARG A 163 15.75 10.13 -4.91
CA ARG A 163 15.16 8.94 -4.26
C ARG A 163 15.21 9.03 -2.73
N ARG A 164 15.92 10.03 -2.19
CA ARG A 164 15.96 10.31 -0.76
C ARG A 164 14.76 11.16 -0.39
N VAL A 165 13.98 10.67 0.56
CA VAL A 165 12.83 11.38 1.08
C VAL A 165 13.24 12.11 2.37
N LEU A 166 13.13 13.44 2.32
CA LEU A 166 13.41 14.31 3.46
C LEU A 166 12.09 14.89 3.98
N PRO A 167 11.89 14.95 5.31
CA PRO A 167 10.76 15.66 5.90
C PRO A 167 10.67 17.11 5.40
N GLY A 168 9.54 17.48 4.81
CA GLY A 168 9.34 18.82 4.24
C GLY A 168 10.06 19.11 2.92
N GLY A 169 10.85 18.15 2.41
CA GLY A 169 11.61 18.27 1.17
C GLY A 169 10.76 18.12 -0.09
N ASN A 170 11.33 18.51 -1.22
CA ASN A 170 10.69 18.40 -2.53
C ASN A 170 11.27 17.22 -3.33
N VAL A 171 10.48 16.69 -4.26
CA VAL A 171 10.90 15.74 -5.29
C VAL A 171 10.30 16.17 -6.63
N ASP A 172 11.13 16.21 -7.65
CA ASP A 172 10.68 16.41 -9.03
C ASP A 172 10.50 15.04 -9.67
N ILE A 173 9.40 14.89 -10.38
CA ILE A 173 8.95 13.65 -11.01
C ILE A 173 8.90 13.93 -12.50
N ASN A 174 9.79 13.32 -13.26
CA ASN A 174 9.76 13.36 -14.71
C ASN A 174 9.24 12.01 -15.20
N ALA A 175 8.19 12.01 -16.02
CA ALA A 175 7.58 10.81 -16.55
C ALA A 175 7.45 10.88 -18.07
N THR A 176 7.80 9.80 -18.75
CA THR A 176 7.49 9.60 -20.17
C THR A 176 6.19 8.79 -20.27
N CYS A 177 5.12 9.37 -20.77
CA CYS A 177 3.82 8.72 -20.91
C CYS A 177 3.04 9.40 -22.06
N PRO A 178 2.43 8.64 -23.00
CA PRO A 178 1.68 9.21 -24.13
C PRO A 178 0.42 10.00 -23.74
N VAL A 179 0.04 9.94 -22.47
CA VAL A 179 -1.09 10.64 -21.87
C VAL A 179 -0.63 11.28 -20.56
N GLN A 180 -1.38 12.23 -20.02
CA GLN A 180 -1.01 12.87 -18.76
C GLN A 180 -0.98 11.83 -17.62
N PRO A 181 0.19 11.58 -17.00
CA PRO A 181 0.28 10.67 -15.88
C PRO A 181 -0.22 11.35 -14.60
N THR A 182 -0.47 10.56 -13.57
CA THR A 182 -0.75 11.06 -12.22
C THR A 182 0.31 10.54 -11.27
N ALA A 183 0.74 11.37 -10.34
CA ALA A 183 1.67 10.98 -9.28
C ALA A 183 1.00 11.16 -7.92
N SER A 184 1.09 10.13 -7.07
CA SER A 184 0.40 10.11 -5.78
C SER A 184 1.24 9.55 -4.63
N SER A 185 1.14 10.18 -3.47
CA SER A 185 1.70 9.69 -2.21
C SER A 185 0.88 10.20 -1.02
N SER A 186 0.65 9.36 -0.01
CA SER A 186 0.09 9.81 1.28
C SER A 186 1.04 10.72 2.05
N SER A 187 2.32 10.74 1.67
CA SER A 187 3.37 11.53 2.29
C SER A 187 3.50 12.93 1.69
N PHE A 188 2.79 13.27 0.62
CA PHE A 188 2.80 14.63 0.08
C PHE A 188 1.83 15.56 0.81
N VAL A 189 2.20 16.83 0.91
CA VAL A 189 1.31 17.90 1.40
C VAL A 189 0.11 18.04 0.47
N GLU A 190 0.36 18.03 -0.84
CA GLU A 190 -0.62 18.02 -1.92
C GLU A 190 -0.10 17.13 -3.05
N GLN A 191 -0.99 16.46 -3.78
CA GLN A 191 -0.56 15.61 -4.88
C GLN A 191 0.03 16.46 -6.02
N PRO A 192 1.22 16.12 -6.53
CA PRO A 192 1.85 16.86 -7.61
C PRO A 192 0.97 16.83 -8.86
N ARG A 193 0.83 17.99 -9.50
CA ARG A 193 0.29 18.07 -10.85
C ARG A 193 1.41 17.73 -11.83
N MET A 194 1.06 16.97 -12.86
CA MET A 194 1.99 16.58 -13.92
C MET A 194 1.72 17.49 -15.13
N ASP A 195 2.64 18.39 -15.42
CA ASP A 195 2.54 19.35 -16.51
C ASP A 195 3.40 18.89 -17.69
N ALA A 196 2.97 19.17 -18.92
CA ALA A 196 3.73 18.80 -20.11
C ALA A 196 5.03 19.63 -20.18
N VAL A 197 6.17 18.97 -20.36
CA VAL A 197 7.49 19.63 -20.42
C VAL A 197 7.70 20.34 -21.76
N ASP A 198 7.11 19.79 -22.82
CA ASP A 198 7.20 20.29 -24.18
C ASP A 198 5.92 19.95 -24.96
N ASN A 199 5.92 20.32 -26.25
CA ASN A 199 4.81 20.04 -27.15
C ASN A 199 4.84 18.60 -27.72
N SER A 200 5.71 17.71 -27.22
CA SER A 200 5.78 16.32 -27.68
C SER A 200 4.54 15.52 -27.29
N GLY A 201 3.92 15.89 -26.17
CA GLY A 201 2.79 15.16 -25.58
C GLY A 201 3.17 13.83 -24.93
N ASP A 202 4.46 13.50 -24.81
CA ASP A 202 4.92 12.29 -24.16
C ASP A 202 5.77 12.52 -22.91
N ARG A 203 6.17 13.77 -22.61
CA ARG A 203 6.98 14.12 -21.44
C ARG A 203 6.25 15.00 -20.44
N TRP A 204 6.30 14.60 -19.19
CA TRP A 204 5.59 15.24 -18.09
C TRP A 204 6.50 15.47 -16.90
N GLU A 205 6.34 16.61 -16.24
CA GLU A 205 7.07 16.98 -15.04
C GLU A 205 6.08 17.39 -13.94
N GLY A 206 6.34 16.96 -12.71
CA GLY A 206 5.58 17.38 -11.54
C GLY A 206 6.48 17.56 -10.33
N ASN A 207 6.16 18.54 -9.49
CA ASN A 207 6.87 18.79 -8.24
C ASN A 207 6.00 18.42 -7.04
N GLY A 208 6.46 17.46 -6.24
CA GLY A 208 5.80 17.02 -5.02
C GLY A 208 6.55 17.49 -3.79
N ARG A 209 5.84 18.04 -2.80
CA ARG A 209 6.40 18.39 -1.50
C ARG A 209 5.97 17.41 -0.42
N PHE A 210 6.93 16.80 0.26
CA PHE A 210 6.68 15.90 1.37
C PHE A 210 6.20 16.63 2.63
N LYS A 211 5.35 15.98 3.42
CA LYS A 211 4.92 16.44 4.74
C LYS A 211 6.13 16.55 5.68
N LYS A 212 6.02 17.39 6.72
CA LYS A 212 7.04 17.50 7.78
C LYS A 212 7.07 16.28 8.70
N HIS A 213 5.95 15.59 8.84
CA HIS A 213 5.85 14.33 9.58
C HIS A 213 5.63 13.23 8.57
N LEU A 214 6.64 12.38 8.42
CA LEU A 214 6.64 11.32 7.44
C LEU A 214 6.42 9.96 8.10
N PRO A 215 5.70 9.06 7.42
CA PRO A 215 5.64 7.67 7.84
C PRO A 215 7.02 7.01 7.71
N ALA A 216 7.21 5.88 8.40
CA ALA A 216 8.46 5.11 8.36
C ALA A 216 8.85 4.66 6.95
N ILE A 217 7.86 4.44 6.08
CA ILE A 217 8.04 4.17 4.64
C ILE A 217 7.19 5.14 3.85
N VAL A 218 7.82 5.83 2.91
CA VAL A 218 7.17 6.70 1.95
C VAL A 218 7.03 5.96 0.64
N ARG A 219 5.80 5.90 0.14
CA ARG A 219 5.48 5.29 -1.16
C ARG A 219 5.00 6.35 -2.15
N LEU A 220 5.55 6.35 -3.35
CA LEU A 220 5.17 7.21 -4.46
C LEU A 220 4.73 6.33 -5.62
N THR A 221 3.48 6.47 -6.06
CA THR A 221 2.95 5.77 -7.23
C THR A 221 2.79 6.75 -8.37
N VAL A 222 3.34 6.43 -9.54
CA VAL A 222 3.11 7.15 -10.79
C VAL A 222 2.31 6.25 -11.72
N THR A 223 1.19 6.75 -12.20
CA THR A 223 0.25 6.01 -13.06
C THR A 223 0.18 6.68 -14.42
N CYS A 224 0.39 5.89 -15.48
CA CYS A 224 0.20 6.27 -16.87
C CYS A 224 -1.12 5.63 -17.36
N PRO A 225 -2.22 6.41 -17.47
CA PRO A 225 -3.53 5.87 -17.81
C PRO A 225 -3.53 5.00 -19.06
N GLY A 226 -4.03 3.77 -18.95
CA GLY A 226 -4.07 2.81 -20.07
C GLY A 226 -2.76 2.05 -20.33
N TYR A 227 -1.67 2.39 -19.63
CA TYR A 227 -0.34 1.78 -19.85
C TYR A 227 0.30 1.16 -18.60
N GLY A 228 -0.13 1.54 -17.39
CA GLY A 228 0.29 0.91 -16.13
C GLY A 228 0.63 1.88 -15.02
N SER A 229 1.27 1.39 -13.96
CA SER A 229 1.73 2.19 -12.84
C SER A 229 3.02 1.64 -12.24
N VAL A 230 3.87 2.52 -11.70
CA VAL A 230 5.08 2.17 -10.98
C VAL A 230 5.06 2.76 -9.58
N THR A 231 5.54 1.99 -8.59
CA THR A 231 5.56 2.41 -7.19
C THR A 231 6.98 2.39 -6.64
N PHE A 232 7.46 3.54 -6.16
CA PHE A 232 8.71 3.71 -5.45
C PHE A 232 8.45 3.68 -3.95
N SER A 233 9.27 2.97 -3.17
CA SER A 233 9.16 2.91 -1.71
C SER A 233 10.53 3.19 -1.09
N THR A 234 10.58 4.03 -0.05
CA THR A 234 11.83 4.39 0.64
C THR A 234 11.59 4.82 2.08
N ARG A 235 12.61 4.74 2.94
CA ARG A 235 12.54 5.20 4.34
C ARG A 235 13.02 6.66 4.45
N PRO A 236 12.34 7.53 5.23
CA PRO A 236 12.83 8.89 5.43
C PRO A 236 14.21 8.91 6.09
N GLY A 237 15.07 9.82 5.64
CA GLY A 237 16.35 10.07 6.32
C GLY A 237 17.48 9.08 6.04
N SER A 238 17.25 7.93 5.41
CA SER A 238 18.35 7.05 4.98
C SER A 238 19.16 7.69 3.86
N ASP A 239 20.48 7.57 3.93
CA ASP A 239 21.43 8.14 2.94
C ASP A 239 21.49 7.29 1.65
N ARG A 240 20.87 6.11 1.69
CA ARG A 240 20.66 5.21 0.56
C ARG A 240 19.17 4.89 0.48
N ALA A 241 18.56 5.23 -0.66
CA ALA A 241 17.41 4.47 -1.10
C ALA A 241 17.96 3.07 -1.41
N GLU A 242 17.55 2.06 -0.65
CA GLU A 242 17.67 0.70 -1.16
C GLU A 242 16.87 0.66 -2.45
N ASP A 243 17.45 0.13 -3.52
CA ASP A 243 16.66 -0.27 -4.67
C ASP A 243 15.61 -1.24 -4.12
N GLY A 244 14.38 -0.76 -3.98
CA GLY A 244 13.24 -1.63 -3.82
C GLY A 244 13.23 -2.50 -5.06
N GLY A 245 13.91 -3.65 -4.97
CA GLY A 245 14.06 -4.57 -6.07
C GLY A 245 12.68 -4.82 -6.68
N PRO A 246 12.61 -4.98 -8.01
CA PRO A 246 11.35 -5.03 -8.72
C PRO A 246 10.46 -6.11 -8.07
N THR A 247 9.31 -5.71 -7.54
CA THR A 247 8.24 -6.68 -7.36
C THR A 247 7.67 -6.90 -8.76
N ILE A 248 8.26 -7.83 -9.49
CA ILE A 248 7.65 -8.42 -10.68
C ILE A 248 6.43 -9.19 -10.16
N PRO A 249 5.19 -8.86 -10.53
CA PRO A 249 4.16 -9.88 -10.56
C PRO A 249 4.61 -10.88 -11.62
N GLN A 250 5.17 -12.01 -11.21
CA GLN A 250 5.23 -13.17 -12.09
C GLN A 250 3.79 -13.64 -12.29
N GLY A 251 3.18 -13.13 -13.35
CA GLY A 251 2.01 -13.70 -14.01
C GLY A 251 2.24 -13.54 -15.51
N ALA A 252 2.59 -14.62 -16.19
CA ALA A 252 2.67 -14.70 -17.64
C ALA A 252 1.24 -14.70 -18.26
N PRO A 253 1.09 -14.51 -19.59
CA PRO A 253 -0.15 -14.08 -20.22
C PRO A 253 -1.11 -15.24 -20.44
N ASP A 254 -2.37 -15.09 -20.03
CA ASP A 254 -3.49 -15.86 -20.58
C ASP A 254 -4.40 -14.91 -21.37
N THR A 255 -3.99 -14.61 -22.60
CA THR A 255 -4.94 -14.39 -23.69
C THR A 255 -5.57 -15.74 -24.03
N GLY A 256 -6.64 -16.07 -23.31
CA GLY A 256 -7.45 -17.26 -23.55
C GLY A 256 -8.91 -16.89 -23.75
N ASP A 257 -9.23 -16.10 -24.79
CA ASP A 257 -10.59 -16.00 -25.28
C ASP A 257 -10.86 -17.18 -26.22
N GLY A 258 -11.35 -18.28 -25.65
CA GLY A 258 -11.86 -19.40 -26.42
C GLY A 258 -12.92 -18.93 -27.42
N SER A 259 -12.57 -18.93 -28.71
CA SER A 259 -13.52 -18.89 -29.81
C SER A 259 -13.20 -20.05 -30.76
N THR A 260 -14.08 -21.05 -30.70
CA THR A 260 -14.20 -22.17 -31.63
C THR A 260 -14.76 -21.72 -32.98
N ALA A 261 -14.40 -22.51 -34.02
CA ALA A 261 -15.05 -22.68 -35.34
C ALA A 261 -14.54 -21.74 -36.47
N HIS A 262 -14.13 -22.19 -37.66
CA HIS A 262 -14.29 -23.42 -38.48
C HIS A 262 -13.04 -23.56 -39.38
N GLY A 263 -12.58 -24.69 -39.93
CA GLY A 263 -12.99 -26.09 -39.98
C GLY A 263 -12.17 -26.84 -41.05
N ARG A 264 -12.28 -28.18 -41.03
CA ARG A 264 -12.05 -29.17 -42.11
C ARG A 264 -10.75 -30.02 -42.09
N ASP A 265 -10.90 -31.20 -41.47
CA ASP A 265 -10.21 -32.49 -41.74
C ASP A 265 -10.47 -33.03 -43.17
N PRO A 266 -9.90 -34.18 -43.65
CA PRO A 266 -9.09 -35.22 -42.98
C PRO A 266 -7.85 -35.73 -43.76
N ALA A 267 -6.92 -36.44 -43.09
CA ALA A 267 -6.52 -37.83 -43.43
C ALA A 267 -5.24 -38.30 -42.70
N PRO A 268 -5.10 -39.61 -42.41
CA PRO A 268 -4.03 -40.19 -41.61
C PRO A 268 -2.88 -40.74 -42.47
N ALA A 269 -1.65 -40.75 -41.93
CA ALA A 269 -0.57 -41.57 -42.48
C ALA A 269 0.33 -42.12 -41.36
N LEU A 270 0.21 -43.43 -41.18
CA LEU A 270 1.15 -44.33 -40.52
C LEU A 270 2.54 -44.24 -41.14
N THR A 271 3.59 -44.19 -40.31
CA THR A 271 4.97 -44.70 -40.50
C THR A 271 5.82 -44.10 -39.37
N GLY A 272 6.60 -44.77 -38.54
CA GLY A 272 7.28 -46.07 -38.63
C GLY A 272 8.74 -45.85 -38.14
N GLY A 273 9.22 -46.69 -37.20
CA GLY A 273 10.64 -46.77 -36.77
C GLY A 273 10.93 -46.08 -35.43
N ALA A 274 11.06 -46.75 -34.29
CA ALA A 274 12.02 -47.77 -33.85
C ALA A 274 13.41 -47.22 -33.48
N LEU A 275 13.95 -47.76 -32.37
CA LEU A 275 15.28 -47.60 -31.73
C LEU A 275 15.32 -46.54 -30.61
N ALA A 276 15.83 -46.80 -29.40
CA ALA A 276 16.35 -48.01 -28.78
C ALA A 276 16.35 -47.83 -27.25
N ALA A 277 16.20 -48.96 -26.55
CA ALA A 277 16.31 -49.10 -25.10
C ALA A 277 17.74 -48.90 -24.58
N LEU A 278 17.86 -48.62 -23.27
CA LEU A 278 18.91 -48.98 -22.29
C LEU A 278 18.73 -48.04 -21.08
N ALA A 279 18.77 -48.41 -19.81
CA ALA A 279 18.74 -49.68 -19.09
C ALA A 279 18.40 -49.32 -17.62
N ALA A 280 17.68 -50.20 -16.94
CA ALA A 280 17.36 -50.08 -15.52
C ALA A 280 18.52 -50.57 -14.65
N VAL A 281 18.81 -49.85 -13.57
CA VAL A 281 19.37 -50.35 -12.28
C VAL A 281 18.89 -49.34 -11.24
N GLY A 282 18.21 -49.61 -10.13
CA GLY A 282 18.05 -50.84 -9.35
C GLY A 282 18.48 -50.54 -7.90
N GLY A 283 17.52 -50.54 -6.96
CA GLY A 283 17.74 -50.53 -5.50
C GLY A 283 17.79 -49.13 -4.86
N GLY A 284 17.10 -48.80 -3.77
CA GLY A 284 16.43 -49.63 -2.75
C GLY A 284 17.00 -49.34 -1.36
N VAL A 285 16.27 -48.53 -0.59
CA VAL A 285 16.15 -48.52 0.90
C VAL A 285 17.39 -48.15 1.74
N VAL A 286 17.25 -47.20 2.68
CA VAL A 286 17.39 -47.40 4.15
C VAL A 286 16.98 -46.13 4.90
N LEU A 287 15.91 -46.25 5.70
CA LEU A 287 15.60 -45.41 6.85
C LEU A 287 16.70 -45.48 7.90
N ARG A 288 17.17 -44.34 8.41
CA ARG A 288 17.79 -44.29 9.75
C ARG A 288 17.25 -43.12 10.56
N ARG A 289 16.29 -43.43 11.43
CA ARG A 289 16.05 -42.71 12.68
C ARG A 289 17.18 -43.03 13.65
N ARG A 290 17.69 -42.04 14.38
CA ARG A 290 17.74 -42.07 15.86
C ARG A 290 18.07 -40.70 16.45
N ALA A 291 17.41 -40.47 17.58
CA ALA A 291 17.48 -39.31 18.47
C ALA A 291 18.29 -39.63 19.75
N LYS A 292 18.38 -38.62 20.64
CA LYS A 292 19.03 -38.51 21.99
C LYS A 292 20.54 -38.22 21.96
N GLY A 293 21.11 -37.32 22.77
CA GLY A 293 20.64 -36.62 23.98
C GLY A 293 21.62 -36.85 25.14
N ASN A 294 21.90 -35.79 25.93
CA ASN A 294 22.79 -35.68 27.13
C ASN A 294 24.30 -35.81 26.86
N THR A 295 25.19 -35.05 27.49
CA THR A 295 25.21 -34.40 28.83
C THR A 295 25.75 -32.98 28.78
#